data_AF-A0A640UTJ9-F1
#
_entry.id   AF-A0A640UTJ9-F1
#
_cell.length_a   1.000
_cell.length_b   1.000
_cell.length_c   1.000
_cell.angle_alpha   90.00
_cell.angle_beta   90.00
_cell.angle_gamma   90.00
#
_symmetry.space_group_name_H-M   'P 1'
#
loop_
_entity.id
_entity.type
_entity.pdbx_description
1 polymer ?
#
loop_
_entity_poly.entity_id
_entity_poly.type
_entity_poly.pdbx_seq_one_letter_code
_entity_poly.pdbx_strand_id
1 'polypeptide(L)'
;MHDRQTHQQTARRGADGASGTSGSGSRRKPSGSGRRRGEGSRRAGGTGALRMTRRGRIVAWTGGVLGVLLLATAGVGAWVYQKLDGNIRGVDIGLDGDRPANLSPGSKNVLVVGSDSRAGANAKYGKNLTTMQSDTLMVLHIAANRKWATAVSFPRDSWVQIPACVRGNGSKSSPHHFKINEAFSIGGDSGDIRKAAACTIKTVEKNTGLRIDHFTSVDFQGFKGMVNALGGIEVCPKYAIHDKKAHLDMEAGCQTVRDEKALGYVRTRYSVGDGSDLGRIGRQQEFMKALSEKAQSKLTSPGELYDFLESATKSITTDKSLAGIKPLYDLAATVQEVPSKRLTFLTVPNYSREADVPTDKANVVWQYPQAGGLFSDLAHDREVGAAAKKKFAEDAKNPVTARSVRVRVLNGTGVPGRAAAVAEQLRKLGFSVIATGNSPAADKTTLTYPAALKAQSAVLTGRLPGTKATESADAAPGALTLTVGPDFAADKP
;
A
#
# COMPACT_ATOMS: atom_id res chain seq x y z
N MET A 1 -67.22 3.74 8.74
CA MET A 1 -66.81 2.77 9.78
C MET A 1 -65.60 3.42 10.48
N HIS A 2 -65.73 4.11 11.62
CA HIS A 2 -66.09 3.63 12.98
C HIS A 2 -64.99 2.68 13.55
N ASP A 3 -64.45 2.88 14.76
CA ASP A 3 -64.76 3.90 15.78
C ASP A 3 -63.64 4.20 16.82
N ARG A 4 -63.77 5.38 17.47
CA ARG A 4 -63.39 5.87 18.82
C ARG A 4 -62.18 5.38 19.68
N GLN A 5 -61.38 6.39 20.06
CA GLN A 5 -61.02 6.87 21.44
C GLN A 5 -61.72 6.19 22.66
N THR A 6 -61.23 6.17 23.93
CA THR A 6 -60.90 7.31 24.84
C THR A 6 -60.55 6.80 26.29
N HIS A 7 -59.85 7.62 27.10
CA HIS A 7 -59.88 7.71 28.61
C HIS A 7 -59.51 6.50 29.52
N GLN A 8 -59.25 6.61 30.84
CA GLN A 8 -58.62 7.61 31.77
C GLN A 8 -58.56 7.01 33.22
N GLN A 9 -57.84 7.64 34.16
CA GLN A 9 -58.03 7.63 35.64
C GLN A 9 -57.31 6.60 36.57
N THR A 10 -57.42 6.91 37.88
CA THR A 10 -56.45 6.71 38.99
C THR A 10 -57.11 6.22 40.29
N ALA A 11 -56.38 5.47 41.14
CA ALA A 11 -56.55 5.43 42.61
C ALA A 11 -55.30 4.78 43.26
N ARG A 12 -54.51 5.43 44.13
CA ARG A 12 -54.71 5.71 45.57
C ARG A 12 -54.78 4.49 46.50
N ARG A 13 -53.73 4.33 47.32
CA ARG A 13 -53.76 4.03 48.77
C ARG A 13 -52.47 4.55 49.41
N GLY A 14 -52.54 5.01 50.66
CA GLY A 14 -51.39 5.44 51.46
C GLY A 14 -51.65 5.21 52.94
N ALA A 15 -50.66 5.49 53.80
CA ALA A 15 -50.82 5.65 55.24
C ALA A 15 -49.62 6.43 55.83
N ASP A 16 -49.92 7.47 56.60
CA ASP A 16 -48.95 8.31 57.33
C ASP A 16 -48.64 7.74 58.74
N GLY A 17 -47.64 8.30 59.45
CA GLY A 17 -47.43 7.97 60.87
C GLY A 17 -46.25 8.67 61.57
N ALA A 18 -46.54 9.56 62.52
CA ALA A 18 -45.59 10.32 63.36
C ALA A 18 -46.13 10.43 64.82
N SER A 19 -45.52 11.07 65.84
CA SER A 19 -44.33 11.95 65.94
C SER A 19 -43.86 12.08 67.41
N GLY A 20 -42.54 12.09 67.67
CA GLY A 20 -41.96 12.59 68.94
C GLY A 20 -42.24 11.76 70.21
N THR A 21 -41.95 12.19 71.45
CA THR A 21 -40.96 13.18 71.97
C THR A 21 -40.69 12.92 73.47
N SER A 22 -39.50 13.28 73.97
CA SER A 22 -39.20 13.77 75.34
C SER A 22 -39.63 13.01 76.62
N GLY A 23 -38.70 12.86 77.59
CA GLY A 23 -39.04 12.51 78.98
C GLY A 23 -37.85 12.36 79.94
N SER A 24 -37.67 13.36 80.82
CA SER A 24 -37.20 13.33 82.22
C SER A 24 -37.02 11.94 82.90
N GLY A 25 -36.09 11.66 83.82
CA GLY A 25 -35.19 12.51 84.63
C GLY A 25 -35.09 11.99 86.09
N SER A 26 -34.06 12.44 86.86
CA SER A 26 -33.90 12.29 88.33
C SER A 26 -33.15 11.08 88.96
N ARG A 27 -31.97 11.39 89.51
CA ARG A 27 -31.39 11.03 90.83
C ARG A 27 -31.49 9.59 91.41
N ARG A 28 -30.31 9.05 91.77
CA ARG A 28 -29.96 8.76 93.19
C ARG A 28 -28.45 8.66 93.43
N LYS A 29 -28.00 9.02 94.65
CA LYS A 29 -26.64 8.75 95.19
C LYS A 29 -26.53 7.29 95.67
N PRO A 30 -25.32 6.79 95.98
CA PRO A 30 -24.87 6.85 97.39
C PRO A 30 -23.44 7.39 97.58
N SER A 31 -23.08 7.61 98.84
CA SER A 31 -21.78 8.09 99.33
C SER A 31 -20.85 6.95 99.75
N GLY A 32 -19.53 7.13 99.60
CA GLY A 32 -18.52 6.25 100.20
C GLY A 32 -17.15 6.94 100.26
N SER A 33 -16.59 7.07 101.46
CA SER A 33 -15.34 7.81 101.72
C SER A 33 -14.09 6.94 101.67
N GLY A 34 -12.99 7.46 101.12
CA GLY A 34 -11.65 6.85 101.16
C GLY A 34 -10.55 7.91 101.01
N ARG A 35 -9.40 7.72 101.66
CA ARG A 35 -8.42 8.80 101.94
C ARG A 35 -6.99 8.37 101.57
N ARG A 36 -6.15 9.35 101.16
CA ARG A 36 -4.66 9.38 101.11
C ARG A 36 -3.92 8.98 99.80
N ARG A 37 -3.13 9.97 99.33
CA ARG A 37 -1.74 9.96 98.81
C ARG A 37 -1.13 8.67 98.23
N GLY A 38 -0.55 8.80 97.03
CA GLY A 38 0.53 7.97 96.48
C GLY A 38 1.14 8.65 95.24
N GLU A 39 2.46 8.57 95.05
CA GLU A 39 3.19 9.30 94.00
C GLU A 39 3.02 8.74 92.58
N GLY A 40 3.38 9.57 91.59
CA GLY A 40 3.18 9.26 90.18
C GLY A 40 4.22 8.31 89.58
N SER A 41 3.81 7.62 88.52
CA SER A 41 4.73 7.03 87.54
C SER A 41 4.23 7.28 86.12
N ARG A 42 5.13 7.74 85.25
CA ARG A 42 4.82 8.18 83.88
C ARG A 42 4.79 6.99 82.93
N ARG A 43 3.70 6.76 82.20
CA ARG A 43 3.72 6.07 80.89
C ARG A 43 2.69 6.67 79.93
N ALA A 44 3.11 7.70 79.19
CA ALA A 44 2.43 8.08 77.95
C ALA A 44 2.92 7.15 76.83
N GLY A 45 2.00 6.41 76.20
CA GLY A 45 2.30 5.58 75.04
C GLY A 45 2.53 6.43 73.80
N GLY A 46 3.76 6.90 73.60
CA GLY A 46 4.15 7.58 72.37
C GLY A 46 4.28 6.58 71.21
N THR A 47 3.52 6.79 70.14
CA THR A 47 3.70 6.07 68.88
C THR A 47 5.09 6.36 68.32
N GLY A 48 5.97 5.37 68.37
CA GLY A 48 7.36 5.48 67.92
C GLY A 48 7.45 5.61 66.40
N ALA A 49 7.27 6.83 65.88
CA ALA A 49 7.59 7.14 64.49
C ALA A 49 9.07 6.83 64.24
N LEU A 50 9.34 5.77 63.46
CA LEU A 50 10.68 5.31 63.11
C LEU A 50 11.47 6.45 62.45
N ARG A 51 12.33 7.10 63.24
CA ARG A 51 13.17 8.22 62.77
C ARG A 51 14.22 7.70 61.80
N MET A 52 13.90 7.71 60.50
CA MET A 52 14.84 7.36 59.45
C MET A 52 16.15 8.16 59.59
N THR A 53 17.25 7.42 59.61
CA THR A 53 18.62 7.95 59.61
C THR A 53 18.82 8.87 58.40
N ARG A 54 19.81 9.78 58.45
CA ARG A 54 20.11 10.67 57.31
C ARG A 54 20.33 9.86 56.01
N ARG A 55 21.01 8.72 56.10
CA ARG A 55 21.22 7.78 54.97
C ARG A 55 19.91 7.17 54.46
N GLY A 56 19.05 6.68 55.35
CA GLY A 56 17.74 6.15 54.97
C GLY A 56 16.85 7.19 54.27
N ARG A 57 16.87 8.44 54.74
CA ARG A 57 16.18 9.56 54.07
C ARG A 57 16.74 9.82 52.68
N ILE A 58 18.06 9.89 52.51
CA ILE A 58 18.67 10.07 51.19
C ILE A 58 18.22 8.96 50.24
N VAL A 59 18.30 7.69 50.65
CA VAL A 59 17.86 6.54 49.82
C VAL A 59 16.39 6.64 49.42
N ALA A 60 15.49 7.02 50.33
CA ALA A 60 14.07 7.19 50.03
C ALA A 60 13.79 8.40 49.12
N TRP A 61 14.52 9.51 49.27
CA TRP A 61 14.42 10.66 48.37
C TRP A 61 14.96 10.33 46.97
N THR A 62 16.10 9.63 46.85
CA THR A 62 16.63 9.19 45.55
C THR A 62 15.71 8.15 44.89
N GLY A 63 15.15 7.21 45.67
CA GLY A 63 14.19 6.24 45.17
C GLY A 63 12.87 6.88 44.73
N GLY A 64 12.38 7.88 45.46
CA GLY A 64 11.20 8.67 45.10
C GLY A 64 11.42 9.50 43.84
N VAL A 65 12.56 10.19 43.72
CA VAL A 65 12.91 10.96 42.51
C VAL A 65 13.09 10.05 41.30
N LEU A 66 13.76 8.90 41.46
CA LEU A 66 13.90 7.91 40.40
C LEU A 66 12.54 7.31 39.99
N GLY A 67 11.66 7.02 40.95
CA GLY A 67 10.30 6.54 40.69
C GLY A 67 9.44 7.56 39.94
N VAL A 68 9.50 8.84 40.33
CA VAL A 68 8.83 9.94 39.63
C VAL A 68 9.39 10.13 38.22
N LEU A 69 10.72 10.06 38.05
CA LEU A 69 11.35 10.10 36.72
C LEU A 69 10.89 8.94 35.84
N LEU A 70 10.89 7.70 36.35
CA LEU A 70 10.42 6.52 35.62
C LEU A 70 8.95 6.65 35.22
N LEU A 71 8.07 7.10 36.13
CA LEU A 71 6.65 7.32 35.85
C LEU A 71 6.42 8.47 34.86
N ALA A 72 7.20 9.55 34.95
CA ALA A 72 7.15 10.64 33.99
C ALA A 72 7.63 10.19 32.59
N THR A 73 8.73 9.45 32.50
CA THR A 73 9.23 8.89 31.23
C THR A 73 8.24 7.89 30.64
N ALA A 74 7.64 7.01 31.44
CA ALA A 74 6.61 6.08 30.99
C ALA A 74 5.33 6.80 30.54
N GLY A 75 4.91 7.85 31.26
CA GLY A 75 3.76 8.69 30.90
C GLY A 75 3.97 9.46 29.60
N VAL A 76 5.15 10.06 29.41
CA VAL A 76 5.55 10.71 28.15
C VAL A 76 5.60 9.68 27.02
N GLY A 77 6.18 8.49 27.25
CA GLY A 77 6.21 7.41 26.26
C GLY A 77 4.82 6.93 25.85
N ALA A 78 3.91 6.76 26.80
CA ALA A 78 2.51 6.39 26.55
C ALA A 78 1.75 7.48 25.79
N TRP A 79 1.96 8.76 26.13
CA TRP A 79 1.37 9.89 25.41
C TRP A 79 1.89 10.01 23.97
N VAL A 80 3.21 9.87 23.78
CA VAL A 80 3.84 9.83 22.44
C VAL A 80 3.26 8.68 21.63
N TYR A 81 3.17 7.47 22.20
CA TYR A 81 2.59 6.30 21.54
C TYR A 81 1.15 6.58 21.10
N GLN A 82 0.27 6.99 22.02
CA GLN A 82 -1.15 7.24 21.70
C GLN A 82 -1.34 8.35 20.65
N LYS A 83 -0.55 9.44 20.72
CA LYS A 83 -0.61 10.52 19.74
C LYS A 83 -0.19 10.06 18.35
N LEU A 84 0.88 9.26 18.25
CA LEU A 84 1.37 8.73 16.97
C LEU A 84 0.45 7.64 16.40
N ASP A 85 -0.06 6.75 17.24
CA ASP A 85 -1.00 5.69 16.87
C ASP A 85 -2.32 6.28 16.34
N GLY A 86 -2.88 7.28 17.04
CA GLY A 86 -4.10 7.99 16.66
C GLY A 86 -3.99 8.86 15.40
N ASN A 87 -2.79 9.12 14.87
CA ASN A 87 -2.62 9.78 13.57
C ASN A 87 -2.92 8.84 12.39
N ILE A 88 -2.75 7.52 12.57
CA ILE A 88 -2.71 6.55 11.47
C ILE A 88 -4.14 6.21 11.00
N ARG A 89 -4.40 6.44 9.72
CA ARG A 89 -5.73 6.17 9.12
C ARG A 89 -5.80 4.75 8.57
N GLY A 90 -6.34 3.84 9.37
CA GLY A 90 -6.70 2.49 8.93
C GLY A 90 -8.02 2.47 8.15
N VAL A 91 -8.01 1.93 6.93
CA VAL A 91 -9.21 1.80 6.10
C VAL A 91 -9.56 0.34 5.81
N ASP A 92 -10.86 0.05 5.81
CA ASP A 92 -11.37 -1.26 5.41
C ASP A 92 -11.54 -1.32 3.90
N ILE A 93 -10.68 -2.09 3.22
CA ILE A 93 -10.65 -2.13 1.76
C ILE A 93 -11.74 -3.05 1.19
N GLY A 94 -12.30 -3.98 2.00
CA GLY A 94 -13.46 -4.79 1.62
C GLY A 94 -13.29 -5.54 0.28
N LEU A 95 -12.18 -6.28 0.11
CA LEU A 95 -11.87 -6.97 -1.13
C LEU A 95 -12.78 -8.19 -1.38
N ASP A 96 -13.77 -8.03 -2.26
CA ASP A 96 -14.69 -9.09 -2.71
C ASP A 96 -14.19 -9.86 -3.96
N GLY A 97 -14.55 -11.14 -4.05
CA GLY A 97 -14.31 -12.02 -5.22
C GLY A 97 -13.04 -12.87 -5.13
N ASP A 98 -12.79 -13.65 -6.19
CA ASP A 98 -11.61 -14.51 -6.30
C ASP A 98 -10.32 -13.68 -6.36
N ARG A 99 -9.42 -13.96 -5.43
CA ARG A 99 -8.08 -13.36 -5.34
C ARG A 99 -7.02 -14.43 -5.61
N PRO A 100 -5.81 -14.06 -6.09
CA PRO A 100 -4.73 -15.02 -6.30
C PRO A 100 -4.43 -15.83 -5.03
N ALA A 101 -4.09 -17.11 -5.21
CA ALA A 101 -3.60 -17.96 -4.13
C ALA A 101 -2.31 -17.36 -3.54
N ASN A 102 -2.14 -17.47 -2.22
CA ASN A 102 -0.85 -17.14 -1.62
C ASN A 102 0.11 -18.32 -1.85
N LEU A 103 1.00 -18.17 -2.84
CA LEU A 103 1.97 -19.19 -3.22
C LEU A 103 3.26 -19.16 -2.38
N SER A 104 3.46 -18.14 -1.52
CA SER A 104 4.53 -18.11 -0.52
C SER A 104 4.04 -17.57 0.82
N PRO A 105 3.43 -18.43 1.67
CA PRO A 105 3.05 -18.08 3.03
C PRO A 105 4.25 -17.60 3.85
N GLY A 106 4.17 -16.38 4.36
CA GLY A 106 5.23 -15.74 5.15
C GLY A 106 5.91 -14.58 4.42
N SER A 107 5.95 -14.61 3.08
CA SER A 107 6.30 -13.42 2.29
C SER A 107 5.21 -12.35 2.42
N LYS A 108 5.56 -11.10 2.08
CA LYS A 108 4.64 -9.95 2.16
C LYS A 108 4.71 -9.09 0.92
N ASN A 109 3.58 -8.89 0.25
CA ASN A 109 3.42 -7.91 -0.81
C ASN A 109 2.65 -6.69 -0.28
N VAL A 110 3.35 -5.55 -0.13
CA VAL A 110 2.76 -4.27 0.27
C VAL A 110 2.58 -3.40 -0.97
N LEU A 111 1.32 -3.09 -1.33
CA LEU A 111 1.04 -2.15 -2.42
C LEU A 111 1.13 -0.71 -1.89
N VAL A 112 2.11 0.04 -2.40
CA VAL A 112 2.33 1.45 -2.05
C VAL A 112 1.89 2.35 -3.19
N VAL A 113 1.03 3.33 -2.88
CA VAL A 113 0.50 4.31 -3.81
C VAL A 113 0.89 5.72 -3.39
N GLY A 114 1.55 6.46 -4.28
CA GLY A 114 1.69 7.91 -4.15
C GLY A 114 0.47 8.58 -4.78
N SER A 115 -0.39 9.20 -3.97
CA SER A 115 -1.67 9.77 -4.42
C SER A 115 -1.73 11.29 -4.38
N ASP A 116 -2.20 11.88 -5.47
CA ASP A 116 -2.65 13.27 -5.54
C ASP A 116 -4.11 13.32 -5.06
N SER A 117 -4.31 13.16 -3.75
CA SER A 117 -5.63 13.36 -3.14
C SER A 117 -5.91 14.85 -3.02
N ARG A 118 -6.57 15.43 -4.02
CA ARG A 118 -6.80 16.89 -4.19
C ARG A 118 -7.81 17.50 -3.20
N ALA A 119 -8.20 16.78 -2.15
CA ALA A 119 -9.02 17.30 -1.06
C ALA A 119 -8.20 18.22 -0.14
N GLY A 120 -8.86 19.23 0.45
CA GLY A 120 -8.25 20.12 1.43
C GLY A 120 -7.01 20.87 0.90
N ALA A 121 -5.90 20.80 1.64
CA ALA A 121 -4.67 21.54 1.36
C ALA A 121 -4.00 21.20 0.00
N ASN A 122 -4.39 20.10 -0.65
CA ASN A 122 -3.90 19.70 -1.97
C ASN A 122 -4.69 20.34 -3.14
N ALA A 123 -5.79 21.06 -2.88
CA ALA A 123 -6.61 21.68 -3.95
C ALA A 123 -5.83 22.66 -4.85
N LYS A 124 -4.70 23.19 -4.37
CA LYS A 124 -3.83 24.10 -5.14
C LYS A 124 -3.12 23.45 -6.35
N TYR A 125 -3.05 22.12 -6.44
CA TYR A 125 -2.32 21.42 -7.51
C TYR A 125 -3.13 21.13 -8.78
N GLY A 126 -4.40 21.56 -8.86
CA GLY A 126 -5.16 21.46 -10.11
C GLY A 126 -6.57 21.99 -10.02
N LYS A 127 -6.87 23.06 -10.79
CA LYS A 127 -8.24 23.48 -11.06
C LYS A 127 -8.85 22.56 -12.12
N ASN A 128 -10.11 22.15 -11.94
CA ASN A 128 -11.00 21.51 -12.93
C ASN A 128 -10.90 19.97 -13.15
N LEU A 129 -10.32 19.18 -12.25
CA LEU A 129 -10.47 17.71 -12.26
C LEU A 129 -10.72 17.16 -10.85
N THR A 130 -11.87 16.52 -10.64
CA THR A 130 -12.43 16.15 -9.33
C THR A 130 -11.98 14.79 -8.77
N THR A 131 -11.24 13.99 -9.55
CA THR A 131 -10.91 12.60 -9.19
C THR A 131 -9.50 12.44 -8.59
N MET A 132 -9.35 11.46 -7.68
CA MET A 132 -8.05 11.08 -7.13
C MET A 132 -7.16 10.45 -8.20
N GLN A 133 -5.87 10.79 -8.24
CA GLN A 133 -4.91 10.16 -9.16
C GLN A 133 -3.74 9.51 -8.40
N SER A 134 -3.34 8.31 -8.83
CA SER A 134 -2.06 7.72 -8.44
C SER A 134 -0.96 8.21 -9.39
N ASP A 135 0.01 8.95 -8.85
CA ASP A 135 1.19 9.39 -9.61
C ASP A 135 2.32 8.36 -9.52
N THR A 136 2.33 7.54 -8.46
CA THR A 136 3.29 6.45 -8.22
C THR A 136 2.54 5.19 -7.79
N LEU A 137 2.90 4.05 -8.35
CA LEU A 137 2.36 2.72 -8.00
C LEU A 137 3.52 1.74 -7.88
N MET A 138 3.69 1.10 -6.73
CA MET A 138 4.74 0.08 -6.54
C MET A 138 4.27 -1.04 -5.61
N VAL A 139 4.82 -2.24 -5.80
CA VAL A 139 4.71 -3.33 -4.84
C VAL A 139 6.06 -3.52 -4.17
N LEU A 140 6.11 -3.40 -2.85
CA LEU A 140 7.23 -3.86 -2.04
C LEU A 140 6.99 -5.33 -1.68
N HIS A 141 7.75 -6.23 -2.29
CA HIS A 141 7.83 -7.62 -1.89
C HIS A 141 8.92 -7.78 -0.82
N ILE A 142 8.57 -8.35 0.32
CA ILE A 142 9.49 -8.71 1.40
C ILE A 142 9.48 -10.24 1.52
N ALA A 143 10.66 -10.84 1.42
CA ALA A 143 10.82 -12.28 1.40
C ALA A 143 10.36 -12.94 2.70
N ALA A 144 9.87 -14.18 2.65
CA ALA A 144 9.47 -14.90 3.87
C ALA A 144 10.65 -15.10 4.84
N ASN A 145 11.86 -15.23 4.28
CA ASN A 145 13.10 -15.34 5.05
C ASN A 145 13.70 -13.98 5.50
N ARG A 146 13.13 -12.86 5.06
CA ARG A 146 13.55 -11.48 5.38
C ARG A 146 14.99 -11.10 4.99
N LYS A 147 15.67 -11.92 4.19
CA LYS A 147 17.08 -11.68 3.78
C LYS A 147 17.21 -10.87 2.49
N TRP A 148 16.11 -10.58 1.82
CA TRP A 148 16.02 -9.76 0.61
C TRP A 148 14.62 -9.12 0.50
N ALA A 149 14.53 -8.03 -0.25
CA ALA A 149 13.27 -7.38 -0.59
C ALA A 149 13.38 -6.69 -1.95
N THR A 150 12.27 -6.63 -2.68
CA THR A 150 12.22 -6.05 -4.02
C THR A 150 11.06 -5.06 -4.12
N ALA A 151 11.38 -3.80 -4.40
CA ALA A 151 10.41 -2.76 -4.73
C ALA A 151 10.23 -2.70 -6.26
N VAL A 152 9.08 -3.16 -6.73
CA VAL A 152 8.69 -3.16 -8.15
C VAL A 152 7.83 -1.95 -8.46
N SER A 153 8.34 -0.99 -9.23
CA SER A 153 7.59 0.14 -9.76
C SER A 153 6.77 -0.27 -10.98
N PHE A 154 5.47 0.05 -10.97
CA PHE A 154 4.55 -0.13 -12.09
C PHE A 154 4.43 1.20 -12.84
N PRO A 155 4.84 1.29 -14.13
CA PRO A 155 4.68 2.52 -14.89
C PRO A 155 3.23 2.99 -14.91
N ARG A 156 3.00 4.29 -14.68
CA ARG A 156 1.66 4.89 -14.53
C ARG A 156 0.80 4.62 -15.78
N ASP A 157 1.44 4.74 -16.93
CA ASP A 157 0.84 4.59 -18.25
C ASP A 157 0.88 3.13 -18.77
N SER A 158 1.03 2.13 -17.89
CA SER A 158 0.97 0.70 -18.25
C SER A 158 -0.40 0.32 -18.78
N TRP A 159 -0.47 -0.16 -20.02
CA TRP A 159 -1.67 -0.70 -20.65
C TRP A 159 -1.98 -2.08 -20.08
N VAL A 160 -3.03 -2.17 -19.26
CA VAL A 160 -3.41 -3.38 -18.51
C VAL A 160 -4.93 -3.56 -18.54
N GLN A 161 -5.39 -4.75 -18.15
CA GLN A 161 -6.82 -4.98 -17.96
C GLN A 161 -7.28 -4.44 -16.60
N ILE A 162 -8.25 -3.53 -16.60
CA ILE A 162 -8.94 -3.07 -15.39
C ILE A 162 -10.22 -3.91 -15.22
N PRO A 163 -10.40 -4.61 -14.08
CA PRO A 163 -11.62 -5.37 -13.79
C PRO A 163 -12.81 -4.44 -13.50
N ALA A 164 -14.00 -5.02 -13.36
CA ALA A 164 -15.16 -4.30 -12.86
C ALA A 164 -14.91 -3.80 -11.42
N CYS A 165 -14.95 -2.49 -11.21
CA CYS A 165 -14.67 -1.83 -9.94
C CYS A 165 -15.90 -1.06 -9.44
N VAL A 166 -16.11 -1.07 -8.12
CA VAL A 166 -17.19 -0.31 -7.47
C VAL A 166 -16.78 1.16 -7.36
N ARG A 167 -17.64 2.04 -7.88
CA ARG A 167 -17.51 3.50 -7.83
C ARG A 167 -18.06 4.10 -6.54
N GLY A 168 -17.79 5.37 -6.30
CA GLY A 168 -18.31 6.18 -5.20
C GLY A 168 -19.83 6.05 -5.03
N ASN A 169 -20.58 6.14 -6.13
CA ASN A 169 -22.05 5.98 -6.17
C ASN A 169 -22.56 4.53 -6.03
N GLY A 170 -21.69 3.54 -5.87
CA GLY A 170 -22.05 2.11 -5.74
C GLY A 170 -22.22 1.35 -7.05
N SER A 171 -22.25 2.03 -8.21
CA SER A 171 -22.24 1.37 -9.53
C SER A 171 -20.93 0.62 -9.78
N LYS A 172 -20.93 -0.39 -10.66
CA LYS A 172 -19.71 -1.05 -11.14
C LYS A 172 -19.27 -0.48 -12.50
N SER A 173 -17.95 -0.39 -12.74
CA SER A 173 -17.41 -0.19 -14.08
C SER A 173 -17.51 -1.48 -14.91
N SER A 174 -17.58 -1.35 -16.23
CA SER A 174 -17.35 -2.48 -17.13
C SER A 174 -15.85 -2.83 -17.12
N PRO A 175 -15.46 -4.11 -17.19
CA PRO A 175 -14.07 -4.49 -17.45
C PRO A 175 -13.60 -3.93 -18.79
N HIS A 176 -12.39 -3.40 -18.85
CA HIS A 176 -11.81 -2.82 -20.07
C HIS A 176 -10.28 -2.78 -19.98
N HIS A 177 -9.63 -2.33 -21.04
CA HIS A 177 -8.18 -2.09 -21.06
C HIS A 177 -7.90 -0.59 -21.03
N PHE A 178 -7.01 -0.17 -20.13
CA PHE A 178 -6.52 1.21 -20.06
C PHE A 178 -5.21 1.30 -19.25
N LYS A 179 -4.81 2.52 -18.92
CA LYS A 179 -3.68 2.82 -18.03
C LYS A 179 -3.96 2.35 -16.61
N ILE A 180 -3.02 1.62 -16.00
CA ILE A 180 -3.15 1.06 -14.64
C ILE A 180 -3.55 2.09 -13.56
N ASN A 181 -3.15 3.36 -13.73
CA ASN A 181 -3.49 4.44 -12.79
C ASN A 181 -4.98 4.83 -12.79
N GLU A 182 -5.74 4.47 -13.82
CA GLU A 182 -7.18 4.73 -13.88
C GLU A 182 -7.94 3.89 -12.85
N ALA A 183 -7.45 2.70 -12.48
CA ALA A 183 -8.07 1.88 -11.44
C ALA A 183 -8.26 2.66 -10.11
N PHE A 184 -7.24 3.44 -9.73
CA PHE A 184 -7.31 4.32 -8.56
C PHE A 184 -8.31 5.47 -8.77
N SER A 185 -8.43 5.97 -10.00
CA SER A 185 -9.32 7.08 -10.38
C SER A 185 -10.80 6.65 -10.43
N ILE A 186 -11.10 5.42 -10.87
CA ILE A 186 -12.45 4.84 -10.90
C ILE A 186 -12.97 4.61 -9.49
N GLY A 187 -12.14 4.02 -8.62
CA GLY A 187 -12.55 3.79 -7.24
C GLY A 187 -12.57 5.07 -6.39
N GLY A 188 -11.66 6.01 -6.66
CA GLY A 188 -11.54 7.30 -5.96
C GLY A 188 -12.34 8.43 -6.58
N ASP A 189 -13.36 8.13 -7.39
CA ASP A 189 -14.15 9.14 -8.13
C ASP A 189 -14.95 10.08 -7.19
N SER A 190 -15.37 9.58 -6.02
CA SER A 190 -15.97 10.37 -4.94
C SER A 190 -15.01 10.66 -3.77
N GLY A 191 -13.69 10.47 -3.95
CA GLY A 191 -12.69 10.63 -2.88
C GLY A 191 -12.62 9.48 -1.86
N ASP A 192 -13.32 8.36 -2.06
CA ASP A 192 -13.24 7.20 -1.14
C ASP A 192 -11.99 6.36 -1.42
N ILE A 193 -10.94 6.59 -0.62
CA ILE A 193 -9.66 5.86 -0.67
C ILE A 193 -9.84 4.33 -0.57
N ARG A 194 -10.89 3.81 0.09
CA ARG A 194 -11.13 2.35 0.18
C ARG A 194 -11.43 1.75 -1.18
N LYS A 195 -12.31 2.40 -1.94
CA LYS A 195 -12.72 1.97 -3.28
C LYS A 195 -11.57 2.16 -4.28
N ALA A 196 -10.82 3.27 -4.15
CA ALA A 196 -9.59 3.52 -4.93
C ALA A 196 -8.55 2.41 -4.70
N ALA A 197 -8.28 2.07 -3.43
CA ALA A 197 -7.39 0.99 -3.04
C ALA A 197 -7.89 -0.38 -3.54
N ALA A 198 -9.17 -0.70 -3.35
CA ALA A 198 -9.76 -1.96 -3.75
C ALA A 198 -9.65 -2.20 -5.27
N CYS A 199 -9.99 -1.21 -6.09
CA CYS A 199 -9.88 -1.31 -7.54
C CYS A 199 -8.41 -1.46 -7.99
N THR A 200 -7.49 -0.71 -7.38
CA THR A 200 -6.06 -0.77 -7.70
C THR A 200 -5.46 -2.12 -7.32
N ILE A 201 -5.76 -2.64 -6.12
CA ILE A 201 -5.34 -3.97 -5.67
C ILE A 201 -5.85 -5.01 -6.67
N LYS A 202 -7.16 -5.07 -6.94
CA LYS A 202 -7.73 -6.04 -7.90
C LYS A 202 -7.10 -5.96 -9.29
N THR A 203 -6.74 -4.76 -9.74
CA THR A 203 -6.06 -4.57 -11.03
C THR A 203 -4.64 -5.15 -10.98
N VAL A 204 -3.86 -4.88 -9.95
CA VAL A 204 -2.51 -5.46 -9.78
C VAL A 204 -2.60 -6.99 -9.62
N GLU A 205 -3.47 -7.48 -8.74
CA GLU A 205 -3.66 -8.93 -8.51
C GLU A 205 -4.06 -9.66 -9.80
N LYS A 206 -4.97 -9.09 -10.60
CA LYS A 206 -5.45 -9.72 -11.84
C LYS A 206 -4.38 -9.80 -12.94
N ASN A 207 -3.58 -8.76 -13.12
CA ASN A 207 -2.59 -8.71 -14.20
C ASN A 207 -1.24 -9.38 -13.83
N THR A 208 -0.97 -9.58 -12.54
CA THR A 208 0.31 -10.15 -12.06
C THR A 208 0.19 -11.53 -11.43
N GLY A 209 -0.98 -11.89 -10.89
CA GLY A 209 -1.12 -13.07 -10.03
C GLY A 209 -0.49 -12.92 -8.64
N LEU A 210 0.07 -11.75 -8.29
CA LEU A 210 0.61 -11.47 -6.97
C LEU A 210 -0.55 -11.26 -5.99
N ARG A 211 -0.53 -11.98 -4.86
CA ARG A 211 -1.44 -11.75 -3.75
C ARG A 211 -0.94 -10.55 -2.93
N ILE A 212 -1.71 -9.46 -2.89
CA ILE A 212 -1.39 -8.27 -2.09
C ILE A 212 -1.85 -8.49 -0.65
N ASP A 213 -0.92 -8.44 0.31
CA ASP A 213 -1.23 -8.59 1.73
C ASP A 213 -1.71 -7.27 2.34
N HIS A 214 -1.06 -6.17 1.96
CA HIS A 214 -1.19 -4.87 2.61
C HIS A 214 -1.26 -3.71 1.62
N PHE A 215 -1.84 -2.60 2.06
CA PHE A 215 -1.98 -1.37 1.28
C PHE A 215 -1.45 -0.17 2.07
N THR A 216 -0.82 0.76 1.37
CA THR A 216 -0.33 2.01 1.93
C THR A 216 -0.46 3.12 0.88
N SER A 217 -1.21 4.18 1.20
CA SER A 217 -1.26 5.41 0.41
C SER A 217 -0.52 6.52 1.12
N VAL A 218 0.30 7.25 0.39
CA VAL A 218 1.00 8.47 0.83
C VAL A 218 0.50 9.64 0.00
N ASP A 219 0.09 10.73 0.62
CA ASP A 219 -0.30 11.97 -0.08
C ASP A 219 0.86 12.98 -0.21
N PHE A 220 0.67 14.01 -1.03
CA PHE A 220 1.70 15.01 -1.32
C PHE A 220 2.07 15.94 -0.17
N GLN A 221 1.14 16.32 0.71
CA GLN A 221 1.54 17.05 1.92
C GLN A 221 2.33 16.13 2.83
N GLY A 222 1.92 14.87 2.91
CA GLY A 222 2.59 13.89 3.73
C GLY A 222 4.03 13.56 3.28
N PHE A 223 4.23 13.36 1.98
CA PHE A 223 5.56 13.22 1.38
C PHE A 223 6.46 14.42 1.72
N LYS A 224 5.96 15.66 1.55
CA LYS A 224 6.73 16.87 1.89
C LYS A 224 7.04 16.95 3.39
N GLY A 225 6.07 16.64 4.25
CA GLY A 225 6.26 16.60 5.70
C GLY A 225 7.39 15.65 6.12
N MET A 226 7.37 14.42 5.62
CA MET A 226 8.43 13.43 5.86
C MET A 226 9.81 13.92 5.37
N VAL A 227 9.89 14.48 4.16
CA VAL A 227 11.15 15.03 3.62
C VAL A 227 11.67 16.18 4.48
N ASN A 228 10.79 17.10 4.90
CA ASN A 228 11.16 18.26 5.68
C ASN A 228 11.62 17.88 7.11
N ALA A 229 10.95 16.92 7.76
CA ALA A 229 11.33 16.41 9.07
C ALA A 229 12.73 15.76 9.09
N LEU A 230 13.16 15.18 7.96
CA LEU A 230 14.53 14.67 7.80
C LEU A 230 15.58 15.77 7.53
N GLY A 231 15.17 17.04 7.49
CA GLY A 231 16.00 18.18 7.11
C GLY A 231 16.18 18.32 5.60
N GLY A 232 15.35 17.68 4.78
CA GLY A 232 15.49 17.60 3.32
C GLY A 232 16.36 16.44 2.84
N ILE A 233 16.22 16.10 1.56
CA ILE A 233 16.94 15.00 0.89
C ILE A 233 17.92 15.59 -0.12
N GLU A 234 19.16 15.09 -0.16
CA GLU A 234 20.12 15.45 -1.19
C GLU A 234 19.82 14.70 -2.49
N VAL A 235 19.81 15.42 -3.61
CA VAL A 235 19.66 14.89 -4.96
C VAL A 235 20.75 15.48 -5.84
N CYS A 236 21.26 14.70 -6.80
CA CYS A 236 22.35 15.11 -7.69
C CYS A 236 21.95 15.02 -9.17
N PRO A 237 20.99 15.85 -9.65
CA PRO A 237 20.64 15.93 -11.06
C PRO A 237 21.86 16.17 -11.95
N LYS A 238 22.02 15.35 -13.00
CA LYS A 238 23.12 15.50 -13.99
C LYS A 238 22.97 16.70 -14.91
N TYR A 239 21.75 17.23 -15.04
CA TYR A 239 21.37 18.33 -15.92
C TYR A 239 20.35 19.21 -15.19
N ALA A 240 20.29 20.50 -15.52
CA ALA A 240 19.27 21.39 -14.99
C ALA A 240 17.85 20.90 -15.35
N ILE A 241 16.88 21.15 -14.47
CA ILE A 241 15.52 20.64 -14.55
C ILE A 241 14.52 21.78 -14.43
N HIS A 242 13.90 22.15 -15.56
CA HIS A 242 12.84 23.17 -15.61
C HIS A 242 11.51 22.52 -16.06
N ASP A 243 10.71 22.01 -15.10
CA ASP A 243 9.40 21.40 -15.36
C ASP A 243 8.27 22.26 -14.77
N LYS A 244 7.67 23.09 -15.62
CA LYS A 244 6.52 23.94 -15.24
C LYS A 244 5.30 23.15 -14.76
N LYS A 245 5.12 21.89 -15.19
CA LYS A 245 3.99 21.04 -14.76
C LYS A 245 4.25 20.38 -13.40
N ALA A 246 5.51 20.10 -13.08
CA ALA A 246 5.92 19.60 -11.76
C ALA A 246 6.29 20.72 -10.77
N HIS A 247 6.18 22.00 -11.18
CA HIS A 247 6.63 23.18 -10.41
C HIS A 247 8.10 23.09 -9.95
N LEU A 248 8.95 22.49 -10.79
CA LEU A 248 10.36 22.28 -10.49
C LEU A 248 11.23 23.22 -11.32
N ASP A 249 12.11 23.94 -10.62
CA ASP A 249 13.19 24.74 -11.19
C ASP A 249 14.47 24.51 -10.35
N MET A 250 15.52 24.02 -11.01
CA MET A 250 16.65 23.34 -10.40
C MET A 250 17.87 23.30 -11.33
N GLU A 251 19.05 23.60 -10.81
CA GLU A 251 20.31 23.49 -11.55
C GLU A 251 20.84 22.04 -11.58
N ALA A 252 21.88 21.81 -12.37
CA ALA A 252 22.66 20.57 -12.29
C ALA A 252 23.56 20.56 -11.03
N GLY A 253 23.87 19.37 -10.51
CA GLY A 253 24.74 19.17 -9.34
C GLY A 253 23.98 18.82 -8.06
N CYS A 254 24.73 18.47 -7.01
CA CYS A 254 24.14 18.02 -5.75
C CYS A 254 23.54 19.17 -4.94
N GLN A 255 22.28 19.02 -4.54
CA GLN A 255 21.57 20.00 -3.72
C GLN A 255 20.50 19.34 -2.84
N THR A 256 20.30 19.90 -1.63
CA THR A 256 19.23 19.45 -0.72
C THR A 256 17.87 20.01 -1.15
N VAL A 257 16.90 19.13 -1.39
CA VAL A 257 15.51 19.48 -1.72
C VAL A 257 14.58 19.33 -0.52
N ARG A 258 13.61 20.23 -0.46
CA ARG A 258 12.51 20.31 0.52
C ARG A 258 11.22 20.72 -0.19
N ASP A 259 10.09 20.56 0.48
CA ASP A 259 8.80 21.08 0.03
C ASP A 259 8.46 20.76 -1.44
N GLU A 260 7.98 21.77 -2.18
CA GLU A 260 7.59 21.66 -3.58
C GLU A 260 8.76 21.28 -4.50
N LYS A 261 10.03 21.59 -4.15
CA LYS A 261 11.19 21.14 -4.94
C LYS A 261 11.41 19.63 -4.81
N ALA A 262 11.24 19.06 -3.62
CA ALA A 262 11.33 17.61 -3.43
C ALA A 262 10.18 16.89 -4.14
N LEU A 263 8.94 17.41 -3.98
CA LEU A 263 7.76 16.87 -4.66
C LEU A 263 7.88 16.99 -6.19
N GLY A 264 8.38 18.12 -6.68
CA GLY A 264 8.65 18.35 -8.10
C GLY A 264 9.71 17.40 -8.64
N TYR A 265 10.79 17.13 -7.89
CA TYR A 265 11.86 16.21 -8.30
C TYR A 265 11.36 14.78 -8.56
N VAL A 266 10.48 14.26 -7.71
CA VAL A 266 9.89 12.92 -7.89
C VAL A 266 8.73 12.88 -8.88
N ARG A 267 8.20 14.03 -9.30
CA ARG A 267 7.09 14.17 -10.27
C ARG A 267 7.52 14.59 -11.68
N THR A 268 8.69 15.22 -11.85
CA THR A 268 9.14 15.74 -13.15
C THR A 268 9.22 14.65 -14.21
N ARG A 269 8.68 14.97 -15.40
CA ARG A 269 8.61 14.06 -16.56
C ARG A 269 9.35 14.63 -17.76
N TYR A 270 9.08 15.88 -18.12
CA TYR A 270 9.26 16.37 -19.49
C TYR A 270 10.61 17.06 -19.77
N SER A 271 11.32 17.49 -18.74
CA SER A 271 12.56 18.28 -18.86
C SER A 271 13.85 17.48 -18.61
N VAL A 272 13.77 16.15 -18.44
CA VAL A 272 14.95 15.31 -18.14
C VAL A 272 14.86 13.94 -18.84
N GLY A 273 15.78 13.68 -19.76
CA GLY A 273 15.86 12.43 -20.52
C GLY A 273 14.98 12.44 -21.76
N ASP A 274 14.37 11.30 -22.07
CA ASP A 274 13.50 11.07 -23.23
C ASP A 274 12.04 11.59 -23.04
N GLY A 275 11.75 12.26 -21.92
CA GLY A 275 10.40 12.70 -21.55
C GLY A 275 9.47 11.58 -21.07
N SER A 276 9.97 10.34 -20.95
CA SER A 276 9.16 9.17 -20.60
C SER A 276 8.93 9.03 -19.08
N ASP A 277 8.03 8.11 -18.72
CA ASP A 277 7.84 7.70 -17.32
C ASP A 277 9.07 6.98 -16.74
N LEU A 278 9.93 6.40 -17.59
CA LEU A 278 11.08 5.59 -17.15
C LEU A 278 12.17 6.44 -16.50
N GLY A 279 12.45 7.62 -17.07
CA GLY A 279 13.36 8.59 -16.45
C GLY A 279 12.86 9.07 -15.09
N ARG A 280 11.53 9.26 -14.94
CA ARG A 280 10.90 9.61 -13.66
C ARG A 280 11.05 8.47 -12.63
N ILE A 281 10.75 7.24 -13.01
CA ILE A 281 10.86 6.08 -12.11
C ILE A 281 12.32 5.88 -11.65
N GLY A 282 13.31 6.07 -12.53
CA GLY A 282 14.73 6.04 -12.15
C GLY A 282 15.07 7.05 -11.04
N ARG A 283 14.64 8.31 -11.19
CA ARG A 283 14.80 9.35 -10.17
C ARG A 283 14.04 9.05 -8.88
N GLN A 284 12.85 8.44 -8.96
CA GLN A 284 12.10 8.01 -7.79
C GLN A 284 12.85 6.91 -7.00
N GLN A 285 13.47 5.95 -7.68
CA GLN A 285 14.27 4.90 -7.01
C GLN A 285 15.51 5.49 -6.32
N GLU A 286 16.20 6.44 -6.97
CA GLU A 286 17.31 7.18 -6.37
C GLU A 286 16.86 7.99 -5.15
N PHE A 287 15.75 8.74 -5.27
CA PHE A 287 15.19 9.52 -4.17
C PHE A 287 14.76 8.65 -2.99
N MET A 288 14.10 7.51 -3.23
CA MET A 288 13.68 6.60 -2.17
C MET A 288 14.87 5.95 -1.45
N LYS A 289 15.98 5.70 -2.17
CA LYS A 289 17.24 5.26 -1.56
C LYS A 289 17.83 6.34 -0.65
N ALA A 290 17.96 7.58 -1.15
CA ALA A 290 18.46 8.70 -0.35
C ALA A 290 17.56 9.02 0.85
N LEU A 291 16.23 8.92 0.69
CA LEU A 291 15.23 9.04 1.75
C LEU A 291 15.42 7.97 2.84
N SER A 292 15.66 6.71 2.46
CA SER A 292 15.90 5.61 3.39
C SER A 292 17.22 5.80 4.17
N GLU A 293 18.30 6.16 3.48
CA GLU A 293 19.60 6.43 4.09
C GLU A 293 19.53 7.62 5.05
N LYS A 294 18.81 8.68 4.68
CA LYS A 294 18.56 9.84 5.55
C LYS A 294 17.71 9.48 6.78
N ALA A 295 16.63 8.72 6.60
CA ALA A 295 15.78 8.28 7.71
C ALA A 295 16.57 7.43 8.73
N GLN A 296 17.42 6.52 8.24
CA GLN A 296 18.32 5.74 9.10
C GLN A 296 19.27 6.62 9.93
N SER A 297 19.84 7.69 9.32
CA SER A 297 20.72 8.63 10.04
C SER A 297 20.00 9.38 11.19
N LYS A 298 18.68 9.55 11.09
CA LYS A 298 17.86 10.28 12.07
C LYS A 298 17.37 9.43 13.24
N LEU A 299 17.51 8.10 13.17
CA LEU A 299 17.14 7.19 14.26
C LEU A 299 17.93 7.43 15.56
N THR A 300 19.10 8.09 15.48
CA THR A 300 19.98 8.37 16.63
C THR A 300 19.57 9.60 17.44
N SER A 301 18.64 10.41 16.94
CA SER A 301 18.19 11.66 17.59
C SER A 301 16.72 11.55 18.00
N PRO A 302 16.39 11.46 19.31
CA PRO A 302 15.00 11.25 19.75
C PRO A 302 14.00 12.31 19.28
N GLY A 303 14.43 13.57 19.17
CA GLY A 303 13.58 14.67 18.69
C GLY A 303 13.33 14.58 17.17
N GLU A 304 14.39 14.42 16.37
CA GLU A 304 14.24 14.32 14.91
C GLU A 304 13.51 13.04 14.48
N LEU A 305 13.69 11.95 15.24
CA LEU A 305 12.91 10.72 15.10
C LEU A 305 11.42 10.97 15.38
N TYR A 306 11.09 11.70 16.45
CA TYR A 306 9.72 12.05 16.78
C TYR A 306 9.06 12.90 15.69
N ASP A 307 9.72 13.95 15.22
CA ASP A 307 9.19 14.84 14.17
C ASP A 307 8.96 14.09 12.85
N PHE A 308 9.87 13.17 12.51
CA PHE A 308 9.72 12.29 11.35
C PHE A 308 8.55 11.31 11.52
N LEU A 309 8.42 10.65 12.67
CA LEU A 309 7.32 9.72 12.94
C LEU A 309 5.96 10.43 13.02
N GLU A 310 5.88 11.62 13.64
CA GLU A 310 4.66 12.43 13.66
C GLU A 310 4.25 12.87 12.26
N SER A 311 5.23 13.24 11.42
CA SER A 311 4.98 13.53 10.01
C SER A 311 4.50 12.29 9.28
N ALA A 312 5.24 11.18 9.31
CA ALA A 312 4.92 9.95 8.60
C ALA A 312 3.55 9.37 8.98
N THR A 313 3.22 9.30 10.27
CA THR A 313 1.94 8.73 10.75
C THR A 313 0.72 9.52 10.27
N LYS A 314 0.79 10.86 10.20
CA LYS A 314 -0.29 11.70 9.64
C LYS A 314 -0.40 11.61 8.12
N SER A 315 0.69 11.23 7.46
CA SER A 315 0.88 11.23 6.01
C SER A 315 0.37 9.97 5.30
N ILE A 316 0.11 8.93 6.09
CA ILE A 316 -0.08 7.57 5.60
C ILE A 316 -1.51 7.12 5.90
N THR A 317 -2.16 6.55 4.88
CA THR A 317 -3.40 5.79 5.02
C THR A 317 -3.11 4.33 4.70
N THR A 318 -3.38 3.41 5.62
CA THR A 318 -3.11 1.98 5.47
C THR A 318 -4.39 1.17 5.37
N ASP A 319 -4.29 -0.11 5.01
CA ASP A 319 -5.33 -1.07 5.40
C ASP A 319 -5.42 -1.21 6.94
N LYS A 320 -6.55 -1.71 7.44
CA LYS A 320 -6.81 -1.94 8.87
C LYS A 320 -5.76 -2.79 9.60
N SER A 321 -5.07 -3.73 8.94
CA SER A 321 -4.11 -4.62 9.62
C SER A 321 -2.75 -3.96 9.86
N LEU A 322 -2.40 -2.94 9.07
CA LEU A 322 -1.26 -2.06 9.33
C LEU A 322 -1.62 -0.78 10.09
N ALA A 323 -2.87 -0.62 10.51
CA ALA A 323 -3.34 0.56 11.22
C ALA A 323 -2.88 0.56 12.67
N GLY A 324 -1.73 1.19 12.93
CA GLY A 324 -1.18 1.41 14.25
C GLY A 324 0.35 1.48 14.25
N ILE A 325 0.92 2.07 15.29
CA ILE A 325 2.38 2.20 15.42
C ILE A 325 3.05 0.84 15.50
N LYS A 326 2.48 -0.12 16.24
CA LYS A 326 3.07 -1.45 16.36
C LYS A 326 3.11 -2.21 15.02
N PRO A 327 2.00 -2.37 14.25
CA PRO A 327 2.07 -3.01 12.93
C PRO A 327 3.03 -2.32 11.94
N LEU A 328 3.07 -0.98 11.91
CA LEU A 328 4.02 -0.25 11.07
C LEU A 328 5.47 -0.46 11.51
N TYR A 329 5.73 -0.49 12.82
CA TYR A 329 7.05 -0.80 13.38
C TYR A 329 7.47 -2.24 13.04
N ASP A 330 6.59 -3.24 13.23
CA ASP A 330 6.88 -4.64 12.92
C ASP A 330 7.24 -4.80 11.42
N LEU A 331 6.51 -4.10 10.53
CA LEU A 331 6.80 -4.06 9.10
C LEU A 331 8.14 -3.37 8.79
N ALA A 332 8.40 -2.20 9.40
CA ALA A 332 9.64 -1.45 9.21
C ALA A 332 10.86 -2.23 9.72
N ALA A 333 10.76 -2.89 10.87
CA ALA A 333 11.79 -3.77 11.41
C ALA A 333 12.07 -4.95 10.47
N THR A 334 11.02 -5.56 9.90
CA THR A 334 11.15 -6.62 8.89
C THR A 334 11.91 -6.14 7.64
N VAL A 335 11.73 -4.88 7.23
CA VAL A 335 12.52 -4.26 6.13
C VAL A 335 13.94 -3.90 6.58
N GLN A 336 14.15 -3.51 7.84
CA GLN A 336 15.47 -3.19 8.40
C GLN A 336 16.37 -4.44 8.56
N GLU A 337 15.78 -5.62 8.76
CA GLU A 337 16.48 -6.91 8.73
C GLU A 337 17.08 -7.25 7.34
N VAL A 338 16.56 -6.64 6.26
CA VAL A 338 17.08 -6.83 4.90
C VAL A 338 18.40 -6.06 4.71
N PRO A 339 19.50 -6.72 4.33
CA PRO A 339 20.74 -6.02 4.00
C PRO A 339 20.53 -5.05 2.84
N SER A 340 20.99 -3.80 2.94
CA SER A 340 20.73 -2.76 1.94
C SER A 340 21.19 -3.11 0.51
N LYS A 341 22.18 -4.00 0.38
CA LYS A 341 22.66 -4.56 -0.91
C LYS A 341 21.70 -5.56 -1.56
N ARG A 342 20.71 -6.06 -0.81
CA ARG A 342 19.64 -6.99 -1.23
C ARG A 342 18.24 -6.37 -1.18
N LEU A 343 18.18 -5.04 -1.00
CA LEU A 343 16.99 -4.24 -1.30
C LEU A 343 17.07 -3.81 -2.77
N THR A 344 16.33 -4.48 -3.65
CA THR A 344 16.38 -4.22 -5.10
C THR A 344 15.21 -3.34 -5.53
N PHE A 345 15.50 -2.17 -6.11
CA PHE A 345 14.50 -1.36 -6.80
C PHE A 345 14.52 -1.67 -8.29
N LEU A 346 13.37 -1.99 -8.89
CA LEU A 346 13.26 -2.24 -10.34
C LEU A 346 11.90 -1.79 -10.88
N THR A 347 11.83 -1.57 -12.18
CA THR A 347 10.57 -1.28 -12.89
C THR A 347 10.08 -2.57 -13.54
N VAL A 348 8.77 -2.79 -13.63
CA VAL A 348 8.22 -3.87 -14.47
C VAL A 348 8.83 -3.76 -15.89
N PRO A 349 9.44 -4.83 -16.45
CA PRO A 349 9.97 -4.82 -17.81
C PRO A 349 8.90 -4.38 -18.80
N ASN A 350 9.18 -3.35 -19.60
CA ASN A 350 8.20 -2.70 -20.46
C ASN A 350 8.86 -2.00 -21.66
N TYR A 351 8.06 -1.68 -22.68
CA TYR A 351 8.45 -0.86 -23.83
C TYR A 351 7.28 0.02 -24.29
N SER A 352 7.56 1.01 -25.14
CA SER A 352 6.53 1.91 -25.70
C SER A 352 5.49 1.13 -26.50
N ARG A 353 4.19 1.36 -26.23
CA ARG A 353 3.11 0.69 -26.93
C ARG A 353 3.04 1.06 -28.41
N GLU A 354 3.68 2.16 -28.84
CA GLU A 354 3.84 2.56 -30.24
C GLU A 354 4.50 1.46 -31.10
N ALA A 355 5.36 0.64 -30.49
CA ALA A 355 6.02 -0.47 -31.17
C ALA A 355 5.07 -1.65 -31.51
N ASP A 356 3.99 -1.81 -30.72
CA ASP A 356 2.90 -2.74 -30.97
C ASP A 356 1.80 -2.10 -31.84
N VAL A 357 1.43 -0.85 -31.54
CA VAL A 357 0.31 -0.10 -32.14
C VAL A 357 0.79 1.33 -32.47
N PRO A 358 1.17 1.65 -33.72
CA PRO A 358 1.85 2.92 -34.08
C PRO A 358 1.11 4.22 -33.79
N THR A 359 -0.20 4.17 -33.56
CA THR A 359 -1.01 5.33 -33.17
C THR A 359 -1.01 5.58 -31.66
N ASP A 360 -0.55 4.62 -30.85
CA ASP A 360 -0.59 4.68 -29.39
C ASP A 360 0.76 5.13 -28.80
N LYS A 361 0.96 6.45 -28.77
CA LYS A 361 2.16 7.10 -28.22
C LYS A 361 2.06 7.43 -26.73
N ALA A 362 0.94 7.07 -26.08
CA ALA A 362 0.58 7.55 -24.74
C ALA A 362 0.70 6.49 -23.65
N ASN A 363 0.98 5.24 -24.03
CA ASN A 363 0.96 4.06 -23.17
C ASN A 363 2.28 3.27 -23.28
N VAL A 364 2.59 2.50 -22.24
CA VAL A 364 3.62 1.44 -22.29
C VAL A 364 2.97 0.08 -22.13
N VAL A 365 3.63 -0.97 -22.63
CA VAL A 365 3.17 -2.35 -22.49
C VAL A 365 4.24 -3.19 -21.82
N TRP A 366 3.84 -4.13 -20.96
CA TRP A 366 4.78 -5.00 -20.28
C TRP A 366 5.44 -5.97 -21.27
N GLN A 367 6.75 -6.18 -21.08
CA GLN A 367 7.57 -7.03 -21.91
C GLN A 367 7.41 -8.48 -21.45
N TYR A 368 6.80 -9.32 -22.29
CA TYR A 368 6.65 -10.75 -22.03
C TYR A 368 7.71 -11.54 -22.81
N PRO A 369 8.25 -12.63 -22.25
CA PRO A 369 7.87 -13.26 -20.98
C PRO A 369 8.46 -12.59 -19.71
N GLN A 370 9.34 -11.60 -19.82
CA GLN A 370 10.12 -11.02 -18.71
C GLN A 370 9.26 -10.57 -17.51
N ALA A 371 8.18 -9.81 -17.74
CA ALA A 371 7.27 -9.36 -16.71
C ALA A 371 6.52 -10.53 -16.04
N GLY A 372 6.05 -11.50 -16.81
CA GLY A 372 5.44 -12.73 -16.28
C GLY A 372 6.41 -13.56 -15.44
N GLY A 373 7.69 -13.62 -15.85
CA GLY A 373 8.77 -14.22 -15.06
C GLY A 373 8.98 -13.50 -13.73
N LEU A 374 9.12 -12.17 -13.76
CA LEU A 374 9.21 -11.32 -12.57
C LEU A 374 8.06 -11.57 -11.57
N PHE A 375 6.80 -11.58 -12.04
CA PHE A 375 5.66 -11.81 -11.16
C PHE A 375 5.62 -13.26 -10.63
N SER A 376 5.99 -14.24 -11.46
CA SER A 376 6.13 -15.64 -11.02
C SER A 376 7.20 -15.79 -9.94
N ASP A 377 8.35 -15.14 -10.10
CA ASP A 377 9.43 -15.19 -9.12
C ASP A 377 8.98 -14.62 -7.77
N LEU A 378 8.36 -13.43 -7.76
CA LEU A 378 7.85 -12.82 -6.53
C LEU A 378 6.68 -13.60 -5.91
N ALA A 379 5.79 -14.19 -6.72
CA ALA A 379 4.70 -15.03 -6.19
C ALA A 379 5.23 -16.27 -5.45
N HIS A 380 6.36 -16.83 -5.90
CA HIS A 380 7.01 -18.00 -5.32
C HIS A 380 8.18 -17.65 -4.38
N ASP A 381 8.33 -16.39 -3.95
CA ASP A 381 9.43 -15.90 -3.08
C ASP A 381 10.83 -16.30 -3.58
N ARG A 382 11.05 -16.17 -4.90
CA ARG A 382 12.36 -16.30 -5.56
C ARG A 382 13.02 -14.92 -5.70
N GLU A 383 14.27 -14.80 -5.28
CA GLU A 383 14.97 -13.52 -5.18
C GLU A 383 15.18 -12.84 -6.55
N VAL A 384 14.58 -11.66 -6.70
CA VAL A 384 14.77 -10.79 -7.87
C VAL A 384 15.82 -9.72 -7.55
N GLY A 385 17.08 -10.17 -7.51
CA GLY A 385 18.24 -9.34 -7.17
C GLY A 385 18.82 -8.50 -8.32
N ALA A 386 19.97 -7.88 -8.06
CA ALA A 386 20.68 -7.03 -9.03
C ALA A 386 21.02 -7.71 -10.37
N ALA A 387 21.22 -9.04 -10.38
CA ALA A 387 21.44 -9.81 -11.61
C ALA A 387 20.20 -9.82 -12.53
N ALA A 388 19.00 -10.02 -11.96
CA ALA A 388 17.75 -9.93 -12.69
C ALA A 388 17.51 -8.51 -13.22
N LYS A 389 17.78 -7.48 -12.40
CA LYS A 389 17.72 -6.06 -12.84
C LYS A 389 18.63 -5.79 -14.05
N LYS A 390 19.86 -6.28 -14.05
CA LYS A 390 20.79 -6.17 -15.19
C LYS A 390 20.23 -6.87 -16.42
N LYS A 391 19.73 -8.11 -16.29
CA LYS A 391 19.13 -8.85 -17.40
C LYS A 391 17.94 -8.11 -18.00
N PHE A 392 17.02 -7.59 -17.19
CA PHE A 392 15.88 -6.81 -17.69
C PHE A 392 16.31 -5.54 -18.43
N ALA A 393 17.40 -4.88 -18.01
CA ALA A 393 17.94 -3.70 -18.71
C ALA A 393 18.59 -4.05 -20.06
N GLU A 394 19.17 -5.24 -20.21
CA GLU A 394 19.68 -5.74 -21.50
C GLU A 394 18.52 -6.18 -22.42
N ASP A 395 17.58 -6.97 -21.89
CA ASP A 395 16.38 -7.44 -22.61
C ASP A 395 15.53 -6.26 -23.13
N ALA A 396 15.51 -5.13 -22.43
CA ALA A 396 14.78 -3.92 -22.83
C ALA A 396 15.38 -3.18 -24.05
N LYS A 397 16.62 -3.47 -24.45
CA LYS A 397 17.26 -2.82 -25.62
C LYS A 397 16.67 -3.30 -26.94
N ASN A 398 16.26 -4.58 -27.00
CA ASN A 398 15.73 -5.22 -28.20
C ASN A 398 14.49 -6.06 -27.86
N PRO A 399 13.35 -5.43 -27.51
CA PRO A 399 12.14 -6.16 -27.11
C PRO A 399 11.50 -6.89 -28.30
N VAL A 400 11.11 -8.14 -28.10
CA VAL A 400 10.25 -8.85 -29.07
C VAL A 400 8.83 -8.30 -28.94
N THR A 401 8.44 -7.47 -29.91
CA THR A 401 7.13 -6.79 -29.91
C THR A 401 6.01 -7.72 -30.34
N ALA A 402 4.78 -7.53 -29.87
CA ALA A 402 3.64 -8.31 -30.34
C ALA A 402 3.40 -8.12 -31.85
N ARG A 403 3.73 -6.94 -32.38
CA ARG A 403 3.65 -6.65 -33.83
C ARG A 403 4.60 -7.52 -34.67
N SER A 404 5.74 -7.92 -34.11
CA SER A 404 6.66 -8.87 -34.75
C SER A 404 6.15 -10.31 -34.76
N VAL A 405 5.17 -10.64 -33.92
CA VAL A 405 4.61 -11.98 -33.77
C VAL A 405 3.48 -12.20 -34.78
N ARG A 406 3.78 -13.01 -35.81
CA ARG A 406 2.84 -13.44 -36.84
C ARG A 406 2.00 -14.63 -36.35
N VAL A 407 0.68 -14.50 -36.36
CA VAL A 407 -0.25 -15.52 -35.84
C VAL A 407 -1.26 -15.94 -36.90
N ARG A 408 -1.45 -17.26 -37.06
CA ARG A 408 -2.58 -17.89 -37.73
C ARG A 408 -3.55 -18.37 -36.67
N VAL A 409 -4.83 -18.00 -36.76
CA VAL A 409 -5.87 -18.39 -35.79
C VAL A 409 -6.78 -19.44 -36.42
N LEU A 410 -6.86 -20.62 -35.81
CA LEU A 410 -7.72 -21.71 -36.25
C LEU A 410 -8.85 -21.93 -35.25
N ASN A 411 -10.05 -22.18 -35.75
CA ASN A 411 -11.23 -22.50 -34.96
C ASN A 411 -11.37 -24.02 -34.77
N GLY A 412 -11.12 -24.50 -33.55
CA GLY A 412 -11.37 -25.89 -33.14
C GLY A 412 -12.67 -26.07 -32.35
N THR A 413 -13.53 -25.05 -32.25
CA THR A 413 -14.74 -25.08 -31.40
C THR A 413 -16.01 -25.51 -32.13
N GLY A 414 -16.00 -25.56 -33.46
CA GLY A 414 -17.20 -25.75 -34.29
C GLY A 414 -18.12 -24.51 -34.37
N VAL A 415 -17.94 -23.50 -33.51
CA VAL A 415 -18.77 -22.27 -33.52
C VAL A 415 -18.37 -21.36 -34.70
N PRO A 416 -19.28 -21.01 -35.62
CA PRO A 416 -18.96 -20.13 -36.74
C PRO A 416 -18.37 -18.78 -36.31
N GLY A 417 -17.42 -18.26 -37.08
CA GLY A 417 -16.79 -16.96 -36.82
C GLY A 417 -15.81 -16.89 -35.64
N ARG A 418 -15.64 -17.94 -34.82
CA ARG A 418 -14.82 -17.88 -33.60
C ARG A 418 -13.37 -17.45 -33.84
N ALA A 419 -12.72 -17.95 -34.90
CA ALA A 419 -11.36 -17.54 -35.24
C ALA A 419 -11.25 -16.05 -35.64
N ALA A 420 -12.29 -15.48 -36.27
CA ALA A 420 -12.31 -14.06 -36.62
C ALA A 420 -12.44 -13.17 -35.38
N ALA A 421 -13.34 -13.52 -34.45
CA ALA A 421 -13.48 -12.81 -33.18
C ALA A 421 -12.18 -12.81 -32.36
N VAL A 422 -11.51 -13.96 -32.24
CA VAL A 422 -10.19 -14.06 -31.57
C VAL A 422 -9.12 -13.26 -32.34
N ALA A 423 -9.13 -13.29 -33.67
CA ALA A 423 -8.20 -12.49 -34.48
C ALA A 423 -8.34 -10.98 -34.24
N GLU A 424 -9.55 -10.46 -34.05
CA GLU A 424 -9.76 -9.06 -33.67
C GLU A 424 -9.21 -8.73 -32.27
N GLN A 425 -9.40 -9.62 -31.30
CA GLN A 425 -8.84 -9.44 -29.95
C GLN A 425 -7.31 -9.41 -29.99
N LEU A 426 -6.69 -10.34 -30.72
CA LEU A 426 -5.23 -10.36 -30.90
C LEU A 426 -4.71 -9.09 -31.59
N ARG A 427 -5.42 -8.56 -32.59
CA ARG A 427 -5.06 -7.27 -33.22
C ARG A 427 -5.15 -6.09 -32.25
N LYS A 428 -6.16 -6.05 -31.36
CA LYS A 428 -6.27 -5.03 -30.27
C LYS A 428 -5.11 -5.13 -29.26
N LEU A 429 -4.58 -6.34 -29.06
CA LEU A 429 -3.36 -6.60 -28.28
C LEU A 429 -2.05 -6.34 -29.05
N GLY A 430 -2.11 -5.93 -30.33
CA GLY A 430 -0.95 -5.58 -31.16
C GLY A 430 -0.37 -6.72 -32.02
N PHE A 431 -0.96 -7.92 -32.00
CA PHE A 431 -0.45 -9.07 -32.75
C PHE A 431 -0.75 -9.01 -34.25
N SER A 432 0.20 -9.48 -35.08
CA SER A 432 0.04 -9.57 -36.53
C SER A 432 -0.72 -10.85 -36.93
N VAL A 433 -2.06 -10.79 -36.94
CA VAL A 433 -2.87 -11.94 -37.39
C VAL A 433 -2.91 -12.00 -38.92
N ILE A 434 -2.21 -12.98 -39.48
CA ILE A 434 -1.98 -13.15 -40.92
C ILE A 434 -3.02 -14.03 -41.62
N ALA A 435 -3.73 -14.90 -40.88
CA ALA A 435 -4.73 -15.81 -41.44
C ALA A 435 -5.72 -16.28 -40.36
N THR A 436 -6.95 -16.55 -40.77
CA THR A 436 -7.99 -17.21 -39.97
C THR A 436 -8.52 -18.43 -40.71
N GLY A 437 -8.84 -19.51 -40.00
CA GLY A 437 -9.41 -20.72 -40.60
C GLY A 437 -10.11 -21.62 -39.57
N ASN A 438 -10.47 -22.82 -39.99
CA ASN A 438 -10.98 -23.88 -39.13
C ASN A 438 -9.92 -24.98 -38.95
N SER A 439 -10.03 -25.76 -37.88
CA SER A 439 -9.29 -27.00 -37.65
C SER A 439 -10.27 -28.14 -37.36
N PRO A 440 -9.81 -29.40 -37.24
CA PRO A 440 -10.52 -30.41 -36.48
C PRO A 440 -10.88 -29.90 -35.07
N ALA A 441 -11.88 -30.52 -34.45
CA ALA A 441 -12.31 -30.18 -33.10
C ALA A 441 -11.14 -30.30 -32.11
N ALA A 442 -11.04 -29.34 -31.19
CA ALA A 442 -9.97 -29.27 -30.20
C ALA A 442 -10.56 -29.00 -28.80
N ASP A 443 -10.33 -29.89 -27.85
CA ASP A 443 -10.87 -29.77 -26.48
C ASP A 443 -10.33 -28.56 -25.72
N LYS A 444 -9.13 -28.08 -26.10
CA LYS A 444 -8.41 -26.99 -25.45
C LYS A 444 -7.65 -26.11 -26.43
N THR A 445 -7.41 -24.88 -26.02
CA THR A 445 -6.65 -23.89 -26.75
C THR A 445 -5.18 -24.24 -26.72
N THR A 446 -4.57 -24.37 -27.89
CA THR A 446 -3.17 -24.76 -28.07
C THR A 446 -2.46 -23.83 -29.03
N LEU A 447 -1.15 -23.69 -28.84
CA LEU A 447 -0.28 -22.91 -29.71
C LEU A 447 0.82 -23.81 -30.25
N THR A 448 0.91 -23.98 -31.57
CA THR A 448 2.05 -24.65 -32.21
C THR A 448 2.97 -23.65 -32.89
N TYR A 449 4.27 -23.90 -32.82
CA TYR A 449 5.30 -23.00 -33.35
C TYR A 449 6.55 -23.76 -33.83
N PRO A 450 7.22 -23.29 -34.89
CA PRO A 450 8.52 -23.81 -35.29
C PRO A 450 9.62 -23.31 -34.34
N ALA A 451 10.70 -24.09 -34.15
CA ALA A 451 11.78 -23.80 -33.21
C ALA A 451 12.32 -22.34 -33.26
N ALA A 452 12.46 -21.79 -34.48
CA ALA A 452 12.92 -20.42 -34.72
C ALA A 452 12.02 -19.32 -34.13
N LEU A 453 10.77 -19.63 -33.76
CA LEU A 453 9.79 -18.68 -33.21
C LEU A 453 9.51 -18.88 -31.71
N LYS A 454 10.42 -19.53 -30.98
CA LYS A 454 10.29 -19.80 -29.54
C LYS A 454 10.19 -18.54 -28.66
N ALA A 455 10.84 -17.44 -29.05
CA ALA A 455 10.71 -16.17 -28.33
C ALA A 455 9.32 -15.54 -28.57
N GLN A 456 8.85 -15.57 -29.82
CA GLN A 456 7.55 -15.07 -30.25
C GLN A 456 6.39 -15.86 -29.62
N SER A 457 6.53 -17.18 -29.47
CA SER A 457 5.52 -18.00 -28.80
C SER A 457 5.41 -17.67 -27.30
N ALA A 458 6.53 -17.35 -26.63
CA ALA A 458 6.55 -16.87 -25.25
C ALA A 458 5.91 -15.46 -25.08
N VAL A 459 6.05 -14.57 -26.07
CA VAL A 459 5.34 -13.27 -26.07
C VAL A 459 3.82 -13.48 -26.15
N LEU A 460 3.36 -14.39 -27.03
CA LEU A 460 1.94 -14.66 -27.20
C LEU A 460 1.33 -15.36 -25.98
N THR A 461 1.95 -16.42 -25.46
CA THR A 461 1.43 -17.11 -24.26
C THR A 461 1.50 -16.26 -23.00
N GLY A 462 2.48 -15.36 -22.89
CA GLY A 462 2.54 -14.37 -21.80
C GLY A 462 1.33 -13.45 -21.73
N ARG A 463 0.67 -13.18 -22.86
CA ARG A 463 -0.59 -12.41 -22.96
C ARG A 463 -1.85 -13.29 -23.06
N LEU A 464 -1.72 -14.61 -23.15
CA LEU A 464 -2.83 -15.58 -23.24
C LEU A 464 -2.68 -16.69 -22.18
N PRO A 465 -2.81 -16.36 -20.88
CA PRO A 465 -2.57 -17.31 -19.79
C PRO A 465 -3.47 -18.54 -19.89
N GLY A 466 -2.87 -19.72 -19.72
CA GLY A 466 -3.54 -21.02 -19.88
C GLY A 466 -3.32 -21.69 -21.25
N THR A 467 -2.84 -20.96 -22.26
CA THR A 467 -2.53 -21.52 -23.59
C THR A 467 -1.29 -22.42 -23.53
N LYS A 468 -1.45 -23.72 -23.83
CA LYS A 468 -0.31 -24.64 -23.93
C LYS A 468 0.43 -24.44 -25.26
N ALA A 469 1.70 -24.05 -25.20
CA ALA A 469 2.56 -23.94 -26.38
C ALA A 469 3.43 -25.19 -26.58
N THR A 470 3.46 -25.69 -27.81
CA THR A 470 4.22 -26.87 -28.23
C THR A 470 5.07 -26.54 -29.45
N GLU A 471 6.37 -26.80 -29.35
CA GLU A 471 7.28 -26.75 -30.51
C GLU A 471 6.97 -27.92 -31.45
N SER A 472 6.88 -27.70 -32.75
CA SER A 472 6.58 -28.74 -33.74
C SER A 472 7.31 -28.48 -35.06
N ALA A 473 7.85 -29.54 -35.66
CA ALA A 473 8.46 -29.50 -36.98
C ALA A 473 7.42 -29.25 -38.10
N ASP A 474 6.18 -29.69 -37.89
CA ASP A 474 5.05 -29.53 -38.81
C ASP A 474 4.32 -28.17 -38.65
N ALA A 475 4.82 -27.30 -37.76
CA ALA A 475 4.26 -25.96 -37.57
C ALA A 475 4.47 -25.10 -38.83
N ALA A 476 3.53 -24.18 -39.09
CA ALA A 476 3.62 -23.30 -40.26
C ALA A 476 4.93 -22.48 -40.28
N PRO A 477 5.69 -22.50 -41.38
CA PRO A 477 6.88 -21.67 -41.52
C PRO A 477 6.55 -20.18 -41.30
N GLY A 478 7.36 -19.50 -40.48
CA GLY A 478 7.25 -18.06 -40.27
C GLY A 478 5.99 -17.55 -39.55
N ALA A 479 5.21 -18.43 -38.90
CA ALA A 479 4.06 -18.03 -38.08
C ALA A 479 3.79 -18.98 -36.92
N LEU A 480 3.22 -18.45 -35.84
CA LEU A 480 2.59 -19.26 -34.79
C LEU A 480 1.20 -19.70 -35.23
N THR A 481 0.74 -20.89 -34.84
CA THR A 481 -0.64 -21.35 -35.08
C THR A 481 -1.37 -21.51 -33.75
N LEU A 482 -2.32 -20.61 -33.48
CA LEU A 482 -3.21 -20.68 -32.33
C LEU A 482 -4.49 -21.43 -32.73
N THR A 483 -4.68 -22.63 -32.21
CA THR A 483 -5.92 -23.39 -32.34
C THR A 483 -6.81 -23.09 -31.13
N VAL A 484 -7.96 -22.48 -31.37
CA VAL A 484 -8.91 -22.00 -30.35
C VAL A 484 -9.83 -23.15 -29.94
N GLY A 485 -9.79 -23.53 -28.66
CA GLY A 485 -10.69 -24.50 -28.04
C GLY A 485 -11.87 -23.84 -27.29
N PRO A 486 -12.84 -24.63 -26.79
CA PRO A 486 -13.96 -24.13 -25.99
C PRO A 486 -13.53 -23.42 -24.69
N ASP A 487 -12.36 -23.78 -24.17
CA ASP A 487 -11.72 -23.17 -23.00
C ASP A 487 -11.19 -21.74 -23.25
N PHE A 488 -11.21 -21.24 -24.49
CA PHE A 488 -10.78 -19.88 -24.81
C PHE A 488 -11.73 -18.86 -24.20
N ALA A 489 -11.46 -18.44 -22.97
CA ALA A 489 -12.17 -17.37 -22.30
C ALA A 489 -11.82 -16.02 -22.95
N ALA A 490 -12.55 -15.67 -24.01
CA ALA A 490 -12.49 -14.35 -24.66
C ALA A 490 -12.75 -13.18 -23.69
N ASP A 491 -13.32 -13.46 -22.52
CA ASP A 491 -13.62 -12.53 -21.41
C ASP A 491 -12.57 -12.53 -20.29
N LYS A 492 -11.43 -13.21 -20.49
CA LYS A 492 -10.15 -12.89 -19.84
C LYS A 492 -9.17 -12.27 -20.88
N PRO A 493 -9.51 -11.12 -21.50
CA PRO A 493 -8.51 -10.33 -22.23
C PRO A 493 -7.49 -9.75 -21.25
#